data_AF-W7QK44-F1
#
_entry.id   AF-W7QK44-F1
#
_cell.length_a   1.000
_cell.length_b   1.000
_cell.length_c   1.000
_cell.angle_alpha   90.00
_cell.angle_beta   90.00
_cell.angle_gamma   90.00
#
_symmetry.space_group_name_H-M   'P 1'
#
loop_
_entity.id
_entity.type
_entity.pdbx_description
1 polymer ?
#
loop_
_entity_poly.entity_id
_entity_poly.type
_entity_poly.pdbx_seq_one_letter_code
_entity_poly.pdbx_strand_id
1 'polypeptide(L)'
;MQEGQGQLARRRFMSNAVLNMSISLDGYVSGENDCREYPLGNGGEVLHYWMRQGSTVHKENIDPQYHGFFKTSGNNTKIVSDFFSEIGAMIFGRRTYELVDGWGGSYPVKDIPFFVVTTNPSTNPPEGNSRIKFIDNLKAQSIRRLNYRVAEILA
;
A
#
# COMPACT_ATOMS: atom_id res chain seq x y z
N MET A 1 39.81 17.04 -31.84
CA MET A 1 38.57 17.85 -31.86
C MET A 1 37.39 16.90 -31.73
N GLN A 2 36.59 17.11 -30.68
CA GLN A 2 35.20 16.67 -30.39
C GLN A 2 34.91 15.15 -30.43
N GLU A 3 34.79 14.45 -29.29
CA GLU A 3 33.67 14.48 -28.31
C GLU A 3 32.28 14.42 -28.96
N GLY A 4 31.62 13.25 -28.91
CA GLY A 4 30.27 13.11 -29.46
C GLY A 4 29.58 11.76 -29.31
N GLN A 5 29.88 10.95 -28.28
CA GLN A 5 29.26 9.62 -28.10
C GLN A 5 28.89 9.35 -26.62
N GLY A 6 28.36 10.36 -25.91
CA GLY A 6 28.16 10.31 -24.46
C GLY A 6 26.80 10.77 -23.97
N GLN A 7 25.71 10.55 -24.70
CA GLN A 7 24.37 10.89 -24.18
C GLN A 7 23.24 10.12 -24.89
N LEU A 8 23.32 8.78 -24.89
CA LEU A 8 22.09 8.00 -24.98
C LEU A 8 21.34 8.22 -23.67
N ALA A 9 20.32 9.07 -23.76
CA ALA A 9 19.42 9.43 -22.67
C ALA A 9 18.96 8.15 -21.96
N ARG A 10 19.49 7.92 -20.76
CA ARG A 10 18.87 7.01 -19.79
C ARG A 10 17.48 7.56 -19.53
N ARG A 11 16.48 7.03 -20.24
CA ARG A 11 15.09 7.24 -19.92
C ARG A 11 14.89 6.65 -18.53
N ARG A 12 14.99 7.51 -17.51
CA ARG A 12 14.70 7.14 -16.12
C ARG A 12 13.24 6.74 -16.10
N PHE A 13 12.96 5.44 -15.99
CA PHE A 13 11.63 4.99 -15.56
C PHE A 13 11.43 5.54 -14.15
N MET A 14 10.65 6.61 -14.04
CA MET A 14 10.19 7.12 -12.76
C MET A 14 8.91 6.38 -12.44
N SER A 15 8.84 5.76 -11.27
CA SER A 15 7.56 5.33 -10.71
C SER A 15 6.67 6.53 -10.42
N ASN A 16 5.36 6.29 -10.53
CA ASN A 16 4.36 7.26 -10.15
C ASN A 16 4.06 7.14 -8.65
N ALA A 17 3.90 8.27 -7.97
CA ALA A 17 3.29 8.30 -6.65
C ALA A 17 1.77 8.33 -6.84
N VAL A 18 1.08 7.32 -6.31
CA VAL A 18 -0.38 7.18 -6.45
C VAL A 18 -1.01 7.22 -5.06
N LEU A 19 -2.07 8.01 -4.92
CA LEU A 19 -2.97 7.98 -3.78
C LEU A 19 -4.29 7.35 -4.24
N ASN A 20 -4.70 6.26 -3.61
CA ASN A 20 -6.00 5.64 -3.83
C ASN A 20 -6.71 5.55 -2.47
N MET A 21 -7.91 6.12 -2.40
CA MET A 21 -8.67 6.20 -1.16
C MET A 21 -10.16 6.26 -1.47
N SER A 22 -10.97 5.61 -0.65
CA SER A 22 -12.42 5.82 -0.63
C SER A 22 -12.72 6.97 0.32
N ILE A 23 -13.53 7.93 -0.12
CA ILE A 23 -13.89 9.13 0.64
C ILE A 23 -15.40 9.29 0.65
N SER A 24 -15.93 9.87 1.73
CA SER A 24 -17.32 10.30 1.80
C SER A 24 -17.56 11.54 0.93
N LEU A 25 -18.83 11.85 0.65
CA LEU A 25 -19.21 13.00 -0.17
C LEU A 25 -18.75 14.34 0.42
N ASP A 26 -18.71 14.42 1.75
CA ASP A 26 -18.26 15.56 2.55
C ASP A 26 -16.75 15.54 2.84
N GLY A 27 -16.00 14.59 2.26
CA GLY A 27 -14.53 14.63 2.23
C GLY A 27 -13.81 13.93 3.37
N TYR A 28 -14.49 13.04 4.11
CA TYR A 28 -13.91 12.26 5.19
C TYR A 28 -13.49 10.87 4.72
N VAL A 29 -12.44 10.33 5.36
CA VAL A 29 -11.80 9.05 5.01
C VAL A 29 -12.13 7.94 6.01
N SER A 30 -12.79 8.32 7.11
CA SER A 30 -13.25 7.48 8.21
C SER A 30 -14.47 8.12 8.84
N GLY A 31 -15.25 7.33 9.58
CA GLY A 31 -16.27 7.84 10.49
C GLY A 31 -15.66 8.46 11.74
N GLU A 32 -16.52 9.00 12.59
CA GLU A 32 -16.13 9.55 13.89
C GLU A 32 -15.64 8.46 14.86
N ASN A 33 -14.80 8.84 15.82
CA ASN A 33 -14.32 7.97 16.90
C ASN A 33 -13.62 6.68 16.39
N ASP A 34 -12.76 6.81 15.39
CA ASP A 34 -11.88 5.72 14.96
C ASP A 34 -10.90 5.34 16.07
N CYS A 35 -10.83 4.04 16.34
CA CYS A 35 -9.93 3.44 17.33
C CYS A 35 -9.47 2.07 16.85
N ARG A 36 -8.68 1.35 17.65
CA ARG A 36 -8.16 0.03 17.25
C ARG A 36 -9.27 -1.00 17.05
N GLU A 37 -10.32 -0.92 17.84
CA GLU A 37 -11.50 -1.78 17.75
C GLU A 37 -12.39 -1.41 16.56
N TYR A 38 -12.41 -0.12 16.20
CA TYR A 38 -13.18 0.45 15.08
C TYR A 38 -12.27 1.28 14.18
N PRO A 39 -11.39 0.64 13.37
CA PRO A 39 -10.34 1.34 12.63
C PRO A 39 -10.84 2.29 11.56
N LEU A 40 -12.10 2.14 11.15
CA LEU A 40 -12.79 3.04 10.21
C LEU A 40 -13.77 3.98 10.90
N GLY A 41 -13.84 3.97 12.23
CA GLY A 41 -14.80 4.76 13.02
C GLY A 41 -16.26 4.36 12.79
N ASN A 42 -17.14 5.10 13.46
CA ASN A 42 -18.58 4.87 13.42
C ASN A 42 -19.12 5.06 11.99
N GLY A 43 -19.61 3.99 11.38
CA GLY A 43 -20.23 4.02 10.05
C GLY A 43 -19.24 4.15 8.88
N GLY A 44 -17.93 4.30 9.11
CA GLY A 44 -16.95 4.46 8.03
C GLY A 44 -16.75 3.21 7.15
N GLU A 45 -17.24 2.06 7.61
CA GLU A 45 -17.26 0.80 6.86
C GLU A 45 -17.89 0.96 5.46
N VAL A 46 -18.89 1.86 5.33
CA VAL A 46 -19.61 2.10 4.07
C VAL A 46 -18.69 2.53 2.93
N LEU A 47 -17.60 3.24 3.25
CA LEU A 47 -16.62 3.71 2.26
C LEU A 47 -15.92 2.56 1.54
N HIS A 48 -15.87 1.37 2.15
CA HIS A 48 -15.15 0.22 1.63
C HIS A 48 -16.05 -0.95 1.24
N TYR A 49 -17.37 -0.77 1.28
CA TYR A 49 -18.31 -1.83 0.93
C TYR A 49 -18.12 -2.34 -0.50
N TRP A 50 -17.81 -1.47 -1.46
CA TRP A 50 -17.55 -1.86 -2.85
C TRP A 50 -16.40 -2.88 -3.00
N MET A 51 -15.42 -2.88 -2.08
CA MET A 51 -14.28 -3.81 -2.05
C MET A 51 -14.46 -4.99 -1.08
N ARG A 52 -15.53 -4.99 -0.28
CA ARG A 52 -15.81 -6.00 0.77
C ARG A 52 -17.14 -6.75 0.66
N GLN A 53 -18.07 -6.33 -0.21
CA GLN A 53 -19.43 -6.87 -0.32
C GLN A 53 -19.65 -7.87 -1.48
N GLY A 54 -18.61 -8.56 -1.96
CA GLY A 54 -18.79 -9.67 -2.90
C GLY A 54 -19.52 -10.87 -2.25
N SER A 55 -20.52 -11.43 -2.92
CA SER A 55 -21.29 -12.62 -2.48
C SER A 55 -20.54 -13.94 -2.64
N THR A 56 -19.39 -13.92 -3.31
CA THR A 56 -18.55 -15.09 -3.50
C THR A 56 -17.29 -14.93 -2.67
N VAL A 57 -17.07 -15.83 -1.71
CA VAL A 57 -15.70 -16.26 -1.44
C VAL A 57 -15.29 -17.04 -2.69
N HIS A 58 -14.78 -16.34 -3.71
CA HIS A 58 -14.10 -17.06 -4.78
C HIS A 58 -12.86 -17.67 -4.12
N LYS A 59 -12.97 -18.95 -3.75
CA LYS A 59 -11.84 -19.83 -3.41
C LYS A 59 -10.82 -19.95 -4.56
N GLU A 60 -11.07 -19.27 -5.68
CA GLU A 60 -10.50 -19.60 -6.98
C GLU A 60 -9.77 -18.42 -7.62
N ASN A 61 -10.00 -17.15 -7.23
CA ASN A 61 -9.45 -15.99 -7.96
C ASN A 61 -9.11 -14.76 -7.11
N ILE A 62 -8.94 -14.90 -5.79
CA ILE A 62 -8.06 -13.95 -5.10
C ILE A 62 -6.69 -14.58 -5.18
N ASP A 63 -5.78 -13.93 -5.90
CA ASP A 63 -4.38 -14.31 -5.88
C ASP A 63 -3.96 -14.52 -4.42
N PRO A 64 -3.40 -15.69 -4.06
CA PRO A 64 -2.89 -15.99 -2.72
C PRO A 64 -1.98 -14.89 -2.14
N GLN A 65 -1.51 -13.95 -2.97
CA GLN A 65 -0.80 -12.75 -2.55
C GLN A 65 -1.60 -11.76 -1.69
N TYR A 66 -2.95 -11.75 -1.72
CA TYR A 66 -3.77 -10.70 -1.07
C TYR A 66 -4.39 -11.04 0.31
N HIS A 67 -4.00 -12.15 0.95
CA HIS A 67 -4.38 -12.52 2.34
C HIS A 67 -5.88 -12.40 2.71
N GLY A 68 -6.81 -12.49 1.74
CA GLY A 68 -8.25 -12.37 2.00
C GLY A 68 -8.73 -10.95 2.36
N PHE A 69 -7.91 -9.91 2.09
CA PHE A 69 -8.24 -8.51 2.38
C PHE A 69 -9.44 -7.97 1.61
N PHE A 70 -9.65 -8.47 0.38
CA PHE A 70 -10.67 -7.98 -0.53
C PHE A 70 -11.66 -9.08 -0.83
N LYS A 71 -12.95 -8.76 -0.83
CA LYS A 71 -14.04 -9.63 -1.27
C LYS A 71 -14.83 -8.86 -2.31
N THR A 72 -14.37 -8.94 -3.55
CA THR A 72 -14.93 -8.22 -4.70
C THR A 72 -15.72 -9.15 -5.62
N SER A 73 -16.60 -8.58 -6.43
CA SER A 73 -17.29 -9.27 -7.51
C SER A 73 -17.39 -8.36 -8.76
N GLY A 74 -17.58 -8.99 -9.93
CA GLY A 74 -17.77 -8.28 -11.19
C GLY A 74 -16.63 -7.29 -11.51
N ASN A 75 -17.01 -6.08 -11.92
CA ASN A 75 -16.04 -5.05 -12.32
C ASN A 75 -15.12 -4.60 -11.17
N ASN A 76 -15.56 -4.72 -9.91
CA ASN A 76 -14.75 -4.32 -8.75
C ASN A 76 -13.52 -5.22 -8.59
N THR A 77 -13.61 -6.49 -9.01
CA THR A 77 -12.47 -7.42 -8.96
C THR A 77 -11.35 -6.96 -9.88
N LYS A 78 -11.68 -6.55 -11.10
CA LYS A 78 -10.69 -6.04 -12.05
C LYS A 78 -10.04 -4.76 -11.52
N ILE A 79 -10.83 -3.81 -11.00
CA ILE A 79 -10.31 -2.55 -10.45
C ILE A 79 -9.31 -2.81 -9.31
N VAL A 80 -9.66 -3.68 -8.36
CA VAL A 80 -8.78 -4.01 -7.24
C VAL A 80 -7.53 -4.76 -7.74
N SER A 81 -7.70 -5.77 -8.57
CA SER A 81 -6.59 -6.57 -9.10
C SER A 81 -5.59 -5.72 -9.88
N ASP A 82 -6.06 -4.91 -10.83
CA ASP A 82 -5.21 -4.03 -11.64
C ASP A 82 -4.43 -3.07 -10.73
N PHE A 83 -5.13 -2.40 -9.80
CA PHE A 83 -4.50 -1.45 -8.89
C PHE A 83 -3.38 -2.09 -8.06
N PHE A 84 -3.66 -3.22 -7.42
CA PHE A 84 -2.68 -3.85 -6.53
C PHE A 84 -1.55 -4.57 -7.28
N SER A 85 -1.73 -4.94 -8.55
CA SER A 85 -0.68 -5.58 -9.37
C SER A 85 0.47 -4.64 -9.76
N GLU A 86 0.22 -3.34 -9.73
CA GLU A 86 1.20 -2.30 -10.10
C GLU A 86 1.96 -1.72 -8.89
N ILE A 87 1.58 -2.09 -7.67
CA ILE A 87 2.16 -1.52 -6.45
C ILE A 87 3.54 -2.12 -6.19
N GLY A 88 4.59 -1.30 -6.35
CA GLY A 88 5.96 -1.66 -5.98
C GLY A 88 6.37 -1.32 -4.56
N ALA A 89 5.58 -0.52 -3.84
CA ALA A 89 5.81 -0.12 -2.44
C ALA A 89 4.55 0.52 -1.86
N MET A 90 4.33 0.40 -0.55
CA MET A 90 3.24 1.09 0.15
C MET A 90 3.77 1.99 1.26
N ILE A 91 3.12 3.13 1.47
CA ILE A 91 3.48 4.13 2.46
C ILE A 91 2.24 4.48 3.27
N PHE A 92 2.35 4.46 4.58
CA PHE A 92 1.28 4.81 5.53
C PHE A 92 1.79 5.76 6.60
N GLY A 93 0.87 6.52 7.20
CA GLY A 93 1.15 7.28 8.41
C GLY A 93 1.12 6.39 9.67
N ARG A 94 1.72 6.88 10.76
CA ARG A 94 1.71 6.22 12.08
C ARG A 94 0.29 5.89 12.56
N ARG A 95 -0.67 6.80 12.40
CA ARG A 95 -2.06 6.60 12.85
C ARG A 95 -2.70 5.38 12.20
N THR A 96 -2.60 5.25 10.87
CA THR A 96 -3.14 4.10 10.14
C THR A 96 -2.50 2.81 10.64
N TYR A 97 -1.18 2.80 10.82
CA TYR A 97 -0.47 1.64 11.37
C TYR A 97 -0.99 1.22 12.75
N GLU A 98 -1.30 2.17 13.63
CA GLU A 98 -1.82 1.86 14.97
C GLU A 98 -3.26 1.35 14.95
N LEU A 99 -4.14 1.99 14.17
CA LEU A 99 -5.56 1.61 14.09
C LEU A 99 -5.73 0.17 13.59
N VAL A 100 -4.91 -0.25 12.63
CA VAL A 100 -4.98 -1.59 12.04
C VAL A 100 -4.02 -2.58 12.68
N ASP A 101 -3.37 -2.20 13.78
CA ASP A 101 -2.36 -3.00 14.48
C ASP A 101 -1.27 -3.57 13.55
N GLY A 102 -0.82 -2.73 12.61
CA GLY A 102 0.12 -3.11 11.57
C GLY A 102 -0.30 -4.31 10.72
N TRP A 103 -1.60 -4.62 10.68
CA TRP A 103 -2.18 -5.82 10.07
C TRP A 103 -1.50 -7.13 10.50
N GLY A 104 -1.04 -7.20 11.75
CA GLY A 104 -0.33 -8.39 12.24
C GLY A 104 0.94 -8.72 11.43
N GLY A 105 1.57 -7.70 10.82
CA GLY A 105 2.79 -7.88 10.03
C GLY A 105 2.56 -8.47 8.63
N SER A 106 1.31 -8.67 8.22
CA SER A 106 0.94 -9.28 6.94
C SER A 106 0.03 -8.33 6.15
N TYR A 107 0.63 -7.61 5.21
CA TYR A 107 -0.02 -6.56 4.44
C TYR A 107 -0.61 -7.12 3.14
N PRO A 108 -1.50 -6.36 2.46
CA PRO A 108 -2.19 -6.87 1.29
C PRO A 108 -1.28 -7.32 0.15
N VAL A 109 -0.10 -6.74 -0.05
CA VAL A 109 0.78 -7.11 -1.18
C VAL A 109 2.03 -7.82 -0.65
N LYS A 110 2.28 -9.04 -1.13
CA LYS A 110 3.50 -9.79 -0.77
C LYS A 110 4.75 -9.17 -1.38
N ASP A 111 5.88 -9.41 -0.74
CA ASP A 111 7.24 -9.15 -1.25
C ASP A 111 7.59 -7.69 -1.58
N ILE A 112 6.70 -6.73 -1.35
CA ILE A 112 7.01 -5.30 -1.48
C ILE A 112 7.43 -4.68 -0.13
N PRO A 113 8.19 -3.57 -0.15
CA PRO A 113 8.47 -2.82 1.06
C PRO A 113 7.27 -1.98 1.51
N PHE A 114 7.03 -1.97 2.82
CA PHE A 114 6.01 -1.18 3.52
C PHE A 114 6.67 -0.13 4.40
N PHE A 115 6.28 1.12 4.25
CA PHE A 115 6.86 2.23 5.01
C PHE A 115 5.83 2.86 5.93
N VAL A 116 6.20 3.05 7.19
CA VAL A 116 5.42 3.83 8.15
C VAL A 116 6.17 5.12 8.43
N VAL A 117 5.59 6.25 8.03
CA VAL A 117 6.17 7.57 8.26
C VAL A 117 5.86 8.00 9.70
N THR A 118 6.90 8.10 10.52
CA THR A 118 6.81 8.47 11.93
C THR A 118 8.15 8.90 12.50
N THR A 119 8.15 9.89 13.39
CA THR A 119 9.31 10.24 14.24
C THR A 119 9.37 9.38 15.52
N ASN A 120 8.29 8.67 15.83
CA ASN A 120 8.20 7.74 16.96
C ASN A 120 7.94 6.33 16.40
N PRO A 121 8.97 5.51 16.12
CA PRO A 121 8.81 4.16 15.58
C PRO A 121 8.27 3.18 16.63
N SER A 122 7.60 2.10 16.21
CA SER A 122 7.16 1.07 17.15
C SER A 122 8.37 0.25 17.57
N THR A 123 8.51 -0.03 18.87
CA THR A 123 9.57 -0.89 19.40
C THR A 123 9.26 -2.37 19.22
N ASN A 124 7.97 -2.73 19.13
CA ASN A 124 7.48 -4.10 18.98
C ASN A 124 6.53 -4.19 17.77
N PRO A 125 7.03 -4.05 16.53
CA PRO A 125 6.19 -4.31 15.35
C PRO A 125 5.76 -5.78 15.31
N PRO A 126 4.53 -6.09 14.87
CA PRO A 126 4.08 -7.47 14.75
C PRO A 126 4.95 -8.24 13.74
N GLU A 127 5.26 -9.49 14.07
CA GLU A 127 5.97 -10.40 13.18
C GLU A 127 5.00 -10.95 12.13
N GLY A 128 5.35 -10.77 10.86
CA GLY A 128 4.58 -11.30 9.75
C GLY A 128 5.43 -11.40 8.49
N ASN A 129 4.80 -11.67 7.35
CA ASN A 129 5.52 -11.94 6.10
C ASN A 129 5.92 -10.68 5.32
N SER A 130 5.52 -9.49 5.78
CA SER A 130 5.73 -8.23 5.06
C SER A 130 6.90 -7.44 5.64
N ARG A 131 7.66 -6.77 4.77
CA ARG A 131 8.84 -6.00 5.16
C ARG A 131 8.48 -4.58 5.57
N ILE A 132 8.15 -4.36 6.85
CA ILE A 132 7.85 -3.04 7.42
C ILE A 132 9.14 -2.26 7.70
N LYS A 133 9.14 -0.96 7.40
CA LYS A 133 10.21 -0.01 7.74
C LYS A 133 9.62 1.28 8.29
N PHE A 134 10.06 1.69 9.47
CA PHE A 134 9.74 3.02 9.99
C PHE A 134 10.72 4.06 9.44
N ILE A 135 10.20 5.17 8.93
CA ILE A 135 11.00 6.27 8.37
C ILE A 135 10.54 7.61 8.96
N ASP A 136 11.48 8.50 9.23
CA ASP A 136 11.23 9.80 9.87
C ASP A 136 10.89 10.92 8.87
N ASN A 137 11.14 10.70 7.57
CA ASN A 137 10.80 11.63 6.50
C ASN A 137 10.64 10.93 5.14
N LEU A 138 9.87 11.57 4.26
CA LEU A 138 9.77 11.23 2.84
C LEU A 138 10.76 12.09 2.04
N LYS A 139 12.06 11.86 2.18
CA LYS A 139 13.03 12.49 1.26
C LYS A 139 12.73 12.00 -0.17
N ALA A 140 12.76 12.91 -1.15
CA ALA A 140 12.59 12.58 -2.58
C ALA A 140 13.58 11.50 -3.08
N GLN A 141 14.74 11.37 -2.41
CA GLN A 141 15.71 10.30 -2.64
C GLN A 141 15.21 8.92 -2.20
N SER A 142 14.35 8.83 -1.17
CA SER A 142 13.75 7.59 -0.68
C SER A 142 12.74 7.04 -1.68
N ILE A 143 11.88 7.90 -2.25
CA ILE A 143 10.95 7.52 -3.34
C ILE A 143 11.73 7.11 -4.59
N ARG A 144 12.81 7.82 -4.94
CA ARG A 144 13.71 7.38 -6.02
C ARG A 144 14.38 6.03 -5.73
N ARG A 145 14.77 5.74 -4.48
CA ARG A 145 15.37 4.45 -4.09
C ARG A 145 14.39 3.28 -4.12
N LEU A 146 13.08 3.50 -4.02
CA LEU A 146 12.08 2.46 -4.28
C LEU A 146 12.20 1.91 -5.71
N ASN A 147 12.62 2.75 -6.65
CA ASN A 147 12.81 2.37 -8.06
C ASN A 147 14.11 1.61 -8.32
N TYR A 148 15.04 1.60 -7.36
CA TYR A 148 16.36 0.98 -7.54
C TYR A 148 16.53 -0.33 -6.76
N ARG A 149 15.84 -0.52 -5.63
CA ARG A 149 16.00 -1.77 -4.84
C ARG A 149 15.23 -2.99 -5.34
N VAL A 150 14.26 -2.82 -6.25
CA VAL A 150 13.68 -3.97 -6.96
C VAL A 150 14.70 -4.55 -7.95
N ALA A 151 15.59 -3.71 -8.51
CA ALA A 151 16.61 -4.14 -9.45
C ALA A 151 17.85 -4.78 -8.79
N GLU A 152 18.17 -4.46 -7.53
CA GLU A 152 19.35 -5.02 -6.82
C GLU A 152 19.07 -6.31 -6.02
N ILE A 153 17.81 -6.76 -5.91
CA ILE A 153 17.47 -8.02 -5.21
C ILE A 153 17.34 -9.21 -6.21
N LEU A 154 17.58 -8.99 -7.50
CA LEU A 154 17.55 -10.02 -8.55
C LEU A 154 18.86 -10.12 -9.36
N ALA A 155 20.02 -9.98 -8.70
CA ALA A 155 21.32 -10.34 -9.26
C ALA A 155 22.07 -11.26 -8.29
#